data_AF-A0A916HCG9-F1
#
_entry.id   AF-A0A916HCG9-F1
#
_cell.length_a   1.000
_cell.length_b   1.000
_cell.length_c   1.000
_cell.angle_alpha   90.00
_cell.angle_beta   90.00
_cell.angle_gamma   90.00
#
_symmetry.space_group_name_H-M   'P 1'
#
loop_
_entity.id
_entity.type
_entity.pdbx_description
1 polymer ?
#
loop_
_entity_poly.entity_id
_entity_poly.type
_entity_poly.pdbx_seq_one_letter_code
_entity_poly.pdbx_strand_id
1 'polypeptide(L)'
;MKELQNLVKSLSSKEKRMISDYLKAYPKTKEVPKILDFFKRISAFSKNEKKSNFSVNSLLFKENSSGRFRTMKTRLKHKIYESLCNDNHILRHPGLDENIKQSIRLRKKLVQFIVLYNLKGKSEIALNLLDFVIRKAKGYELYPLQVDALMHKIGLLDYSKDKKEQKEYYALSKELTNSIRSLSVQTDVYNAFNKLRIYHAEGKPTRFITHYLYHSTRHLEKMVKDSHSGLSLYFFYLMKINYFENIKKYTQAANYCNKLTELVKNTPLGIS
;
A
#
# COMPACT_ATOMS: atom_id res chain seq x y z
N MET A 1 28.58 -3.86 -6.85
CA MET A 1 28.14 -4.01 -8.26
C MET A 1 27.21 -5.18 -8.44
N LYS A 2 27.49 -6.34 -7.84
CA LYS A 2 26.62 -7.52 -7.90
C LYS A 2 25.15 -7.22 -7.58
N GLU A 3 24.87 -6.47 -6.52
CA GLU A 3 23.50 -6.05 -6.18
C GLU A 3 22.82 -5.20 -7.26
N LEU A 4 23.53 -4.20 -7.80
CA LEU A 4 22.99 -3.32 -8.85
C LEU A 4 22.78 -4.08 -10.17
N GLN A 5 23.69 -5.00 -10.51
CA GLN A 5 23.53 -5.89 -11.66
C GLN A 5 22.34 -6.84 -11.46
N ASN A 6 22.19 -7.42 -10.27
CA ASN A 6 21.05 -8.28 -9.95
C ASN A 6 19.73 -7.50 -10.05
N LEU A 7 19.69 -6.29 -9.50
CA LEU A 7 18.55 -5.38 -9.61
C LEU A 7 18.21 -5.09 -11.08
N VAL A 8 19.18 -4.69 -11.89
CA VAL A 8 18.92 -4.39 -13.31
C VAL A 8 18.51 -5.65 -14.10
N LYS A 9 19.05 -6.82 -13.73
CA LYS A 9 18.70 -8.11 -14.34
C LYS A 9 17.27 -8.55 -14.00
N SER A 10 16.78 -8.28 -12.79
CA SER A 10 15.42 -8.66 -12.39
C SER A 10 14.32 -7.82 -13.05
N LEU A 11 14.67 -6.64 -13.59
CA LEU A 11 13.71 -5.78 -14.29
C LEU A 11 13.28 -6.38 -15.64
N SER A 12 11.99 -6.30 -15.89
CA SER A 12 11.37 -6.58 -17.20
C SER A 12 11.83 -5.58 -18.26
N SER A 13 11.65 -5.96 -19.53
CA SER A 13 11.97 -5.07 -20.67
C SER A 13 11.16 -3.76 -20.64
N LYS A 14 9.92 -3.81 -20.14
CA LYS A 14 9.05 -2.64 -19.98
C LYS A 14 9.59 -1.68 -18.92
N GLU A 15 9.98 -2.20 -17.76
CA GLU A 15 10.58 -1.39 -16.69
C GLU A 15 11.90 -0.76 -17.14
N LYS A 16 12.75 -1.53 -17.83
CA LYS A 16 14.03 -1.02 -18.39
C LYS A 16 13.80 0.12 -19.37
N ARG A 17 12.81 0.01 -20.25
CA ARG A 17 12.44 1.09 -21.18
C ARG A 17 12.00 2.34 -20.42
N MET A 18 11.15 2.19 -19.41
CA MET A 18 10.67 3.30 -18.59
C MET A 18 11.77 3.99 -17.79
N ILE A 19 12.68 3.22 -17.17
CA ILE A 19 13.88 3.78 -16.51
C ILE A 19 14.71 4.57 -17.52
N SER A 20 14.90 4.03 -18.73
CA SER A 20 15.64 4.73 -19.77
C SER A 20 14.97 6.05 -20.15
N ASP A 21 13.65 6.08 -20.28
CA ASP A 21 12.90 7.29 -20.63
C ASP A 21 12.89 8.31 -19.47
N TYR A 22 12.76 7.85 -18.22
CA TYR A 22 12.92 8.69 -17.03
C TYR A 22 14.31 9.33 -16.96
N LEU A 23 15.37 8.54 -17.20
CA LEU A 23 16.75 9.04 -17.20
C LEU A 23 17.03 10.02 -18.36
N LYS A 24 16.36 9.88 -19.51
CA LYS A 24 16.46 10.84 -20.63
C LYS A 24 15.79 12.19 -20.30
N ALA A 25 14.73 12.18 -19.49
CA ALA A 25 13.93 13.36 -19.18
C ALA A 25 14.60 14.37 -18.23
N TYR A 26 15.84 14.12 -17.76
CA TYR A 26 16.63 15.06 -16.96
C TYR A 26 17.73 15.73 -17.82
N PRO A 27 17.50 16.90 -18.45
CA PRO A 27 18.44 17.44 -19.43
C PRO A 27 19.47 18.41 -18.85
N LYS A 28 19.45 18.70 -17.53
CA LYS A 28 20.05 19.95 -17.01
C LYS A 28 21.45 19.86 -16.37
N THR A 29 22.13 18.71 -16.36
CA THR A 29 23.53 18.64 -15.88
C THR A 29 24.40 17.74 -16.76
N LYS A 30 25.68 18.09 -16.92
CA LYS A 30 26.72 17.35 -17.68
C LYS A 30 26.89 15.87 -17.25
N GLU A 31 26.21 15.41 -16.21
CA GLU A 31 26.33 14.08 -15.61
C GLU A 31 25.28 13.05 -16.07
N VAL A 32 24.12 13.49 -16.59
CA VAL A 32 23.00 12.61 -16.95
C VAL A 32 23.31 11.63 -18.10
N PRO A 33 24.07 12.01 -19.15
CA PRO A 33 24.45 11.07 -20.20
C PRO A 33 25.23 9.86 -19.67
N LYS A 34 26.04 10.05 -18.61
CA LYS A 34 26.87 8.99 -18.02
C LYS A 34 26.05 8.00 -17.19
N ILE A 35 25.01 8.46 -16.48
CA ILE A 35 24.13 7.57 -15.71
C ILE A 35 23.27 6.72 -16.65
N LEU A 36 22.76 7.32 -17.73
CA LEU A 36 22.03 6.59 -18.76
C LEU A 36 22.92 5.60 -19.50
N ASP A 37 24.14 5.98 -19.87
CA ASP A 37 25.11 5.08 -20.50
C ASP A 37 25.50 3.93 -19.56
N PHE A 38 25.73 4.23 -18.27
CA PHE A 38 25.96 3.22 -17.25
C PHE A 38 24.80 2.23 -17.12
N PHE A 39 23.55 2.72 -17.12
CA PHE A 39 22.36 1.88 -17.08
C PHE A 39 22.23 0.99 -18.33
N LYS A 40 22.44 1.54 -19.53
CA LYS A 40 22.41 0.79 -20.79
C LYS A 40 23.47 -0.31 -20.80
N ARG A 41 24.69 0.00 -20.38
CA ARG A 41 25.79 -0.98 -20.29
C ARG A 41 25.46 -2.09 -19.30
N ILE A 42 24.97 -1.75 -18.09
CA ILE A 42 24.53 -2.77 -17.13
C ILE A 42 23.38 -3.63 -17.68
N SER A 43 22.44 -3.02 -18.39
CA SER A 43 21.29 -3.71 -18.99
C SER A 43 21.68 -4.62 -20.16
N ALA A 44 22.73 -4.25 -20.92
CA ALA A 44 23.26 -5.01 -22.04
C ALA A 44 24.17 -6.17 -21.61
N PHE A 45 24.73 -6.13 -20.40
CA PHE A 45 25.51 -7.25 -19.89
C PHE A 45 24.61 -8.48 -19.70
N SER A 46 24.91 -9.53 -20.46
CA SER A 46 24.13 -10.77 -20.51
C SER A 46 24.07 -11.46 -19.14
N LYS A 47 23.19 -12.47 -19.02
CA LYS A 47 22.97 -13.23 -17.78
C LYS A 47 24.27 -13.81 -17.18
N ASN A 48 25.34 -14.02 -17.97
CA ASN A 48 26.50 -14.83 -17.58
C ASN A 48 27.84 -14.10 -17.37
N GLU A 49 27.99 -12.82 -17.69
CA GLU A 49 29.26 -12.12 -17.44
C GLU A 49 29.28 -11.38 -16.09
N LYS A 50 29.96 -11.95 -15.09
CA LYS A 50 30.34 -11.21 -13.87
C LYS A 50 31.51 -10.28 -14.19
N LYS A 51 31.25 -9.10 -14.75
CA LYS A 51 32.29 -8.09 -14.90
C LYS A 51 32.61 -7.40 -13.56
N SER A 52 33.91 -7.34 -13.25
CA SER A 52 34.44 -6.72 -12.02
C SER A 52 34.18 -5.21 -12.02
N ASN A 53 34.14 -4.59 -10.82
CA ASN A 53 34.02 -3.13 -10.66
C ASN A 53 35.00 -2.35 -11.55
N PHE A 54 36.19 -2.91 -11.77
CA PHE A 54 37.29 -2.32 -12.51
C PHE A 54 36.94 -2.09 -13.99
N SER A 55 36.40 -3.12 -14.67
CA SER A 55 36.06 -3.08 -16.10
C SER A 55 34.97 -2.07 -16.46
N VAL A 56 34.01 -1.82 -15.57
CA VAL A 56 32.94 -0.83 -15.82
C VAL A 56 33.38 0.56 -15.37
N ASN A 57 34.26 0.65 -14.39
CA ASN A 57 34.85 1.91 -13.95
C ASN A 57 35.77 2.51 -15.03
N SER A 58 36.67 1.71 -15.61
CA SER A 58 37.60 2.15 -16.66
C SER A 58 36.89 2.60 -17.95
N LEU A 59 35.71 2.04 -18.25
CA LEU A 59 34.89 2.43 -19.40
C LEU A 59 34.13 3.75 -19.21
N LEU A 60 33.87 4.16 -17.97
CA LEU A 60 33.04 5.34 -17.65
C LEU A 60 33.87 6.51 -17.10
N PHE A 61 35.03 6.22 -16.53
CA PHE A 61 35.95 7.17 -15.96
C PHE A 61 37.40 6.79 -16.31
N LYS A 62 38.24 7.80 -16.56
CA LYS A 62 39.71 7.61 -16.62
C LYS A 62 40.21 7.08 -15.26
N GLU A 63 41.31 6.34 -15.26
CA GLU A 63 41.86 5.60 -14.10
C GLU A 63 41.94 6.46 -12.81
N ASN A 64 41.79 5.83 -11.64
CA ASN A 64 41.75 6.43 -10.29
C ASN A 64 40.49 7.23 -9.88
N SER A 65 39.31 6.66 -10.10
CA SER A 65 38.01 7.31 -9.81
C SER A 65 37.06 6.45 -8.94
N SER A 66 37.60 5.61 -8.06
CA SER A 66 36.84 4.66 -7.22
C SER A 66 35.69 5.32 -6.43
N GLY A 67 35.92 6.51 -5.88
CA GLY A 67 34.91 7.32 -5.20
C GLY A 67 33.78 7.80 -6.11
N ARG A 68 34.12 8.35 -7.28
CA ARG A 68 33.14 8.81 -8.29
C ARG A 68 32.28 7.65 -8.80
N PHE A 69 32.88 6.48 -9.01
CA PHE A 69 32.16 5.26 -9.39
C PHE A 69 31.23 4.75 -8.28
N ARG A 70 31.65 4.82 -7.01
CA ARG A 70 30.77 4.51 -5.87
C ARG A 70 29.55 5.41 -5.84
N THR A 71 29.76 6.72 -5.97
CA THR A 71 28.67 7.71 -6.03
C THR A 71 27.73 7.46 -7.21
N MET A 72 28.27 7.14 -8.39
CA MET A 72 27.46 6.85 -9.58
C MET A 72 26.62 5.58 -9.43
N LYS A 73 27.14 4.53 -8.78
CA LYS A 73 26.36 3.33 -8.44
C LYS A 73 25.18 3.66 -7.55
N THR A 74 25.41 4.42 -6.48
CA THR A 74 24.34 4.83 -5.55
C THR A 74 23.31 5.71 -6.26
N ARG A 75 23.76 6.69 -7.06
CA ARG A 75 22.87 7.55 -7.85
C ARG A 75 22.02 6.75 -8.84
N LEU A 76 22.60 5.81 -9.58
CA LEU A 76 21.84 4.96 -10.50
C LEU A 76 20.82 4.10 -9.74
N LYS A 77 21.20 3.49 -8.62
CA LYS A 77 20.29 2.72 -7.77
C LYS A 77 19.08 3.58 -7.33
N HIS A 78 19.33 4.80 -6.83
CA HIS A 78 18.27 5.72 -6.45
C HIS A 78 17.39 6.12 -7.63
N LYS A 79 17.98 6.44 -8.79
CA LYS A 79 17.21 6.81 -9.99
C LYS A 79 16.34 5.67 -10.52
N ILE A 80 16.81 4.43 -10.44
CA ILE A 80 16.00 3.24 -10.74
C ILE A 80 14.79 3.22 -9.80
N TYR A 81 15.00 3.32 -8.48
CA TYR A 81 13.89 3.31 -7.52
C TYR A 81 12.91 4.48 -7.73
N GLU A 82 13.39 5.69 -7.93
CA GLU A 82 12.54 6.85 -8.24
C GLU A 82 11.66 6.60 -9.47
N SER A 83 12.23 6.03 -10.53
CA SER A 83 11.48 5.75 -11.76
C SER A 83 10.43 4.66 -11.59
N LEU A 84 10.71 3.64 -10.77
CA LEU A 84 9.76 2.57 -10.44
C LEU A 84 8.63 3.08 -9.54
N CYS A 85 8.91 4.09 -8.71
CA CYS A 85 7.92 4.76 -7.85
C CYS A 85 7.19 5.92 -8.53
N ASN A 86 7.41 6.13 -9.84
CA ASN A 86 6.70 7.17 -10.59
C ASN A 86 5.20 6.85 -10.67
N ASP A 87 4.34 7.86 -10.56
CA ASP A 87 2.88 7.70 -10.54
C ASP A 87 2.37 6.95 -11.76
N ASN A 88 2.91 7.27 -12.95
CA ASN A 88 2.55 6.59 -14.18
C ASN A 88 2.88 5.09 -14.15
N HIS A 89 3.92 4.69 -13.42
CA HIS A 89 4.28 3.28 -13.28
C HIS A 89 3.35 2.58 -12.29
N ILE A 90 3.16 3.16 -11.11
CA ILE A 90 2.30 2.60 -10.05
C ILE A 90 0.86 2.43 -10.55
N LEU A 91 0.30 3.44 -11.20
CA LEU A 91 -1.10 3.40 -11.66
C LEU A 91 -1.32 2.39 -12.79
N ARG A 92 -0.33 2.22 -13.68
CA ARG A 92 -0.40 1.30 -14.82
C ARG A 92 0.13 -0.10 -14.49
N HIS A 93 0.58 -0.35 -13.27
CA HIS A 93 1.12 -1.64 -12.90
C HIS A 93 -0.04 -2.65 -12.78
N PRO A 94 -0.06 -3.72 -13.59
CA PRO A 94 -1.16 -4.68 -13.60
C PRO A 94 -1.17 -5.54 -12.32
N GLY A 95 -0.01 -5.76 -11.70
CA GLY A 95 0.10 -6.52 -10.45
C GLY A 95 -0.14 -5.72 -9.17
N LEU A 96 -0.59 -4.45 -9.27
CA LEU A 96 -0.97 -3.67 -8.09
C LEU A 96 -2.50 -3.60 -8.02
N ASP A 97 -3.04 -4.03 -6.89
CA ASP A 97 -4.44 -3.90 -6.57
C ASP A 97 -4.88 -2.42 -6.48
N GLU A 98 -6.16 -2.16 -6.79
CA GLU A 98 -6.73 -0.82 -6.80
C GLU A 98 -6.68 -0.14 -5.42
N ASN A 99 -6.87 -0.87 -4.32
CA ASN A 99 -6.75 -0.30 -2.96
C ASN A 99 -5.32 0.19 -2.69
N ILE A 100 -4.29 -0.52 -3.18
CA ILE A 100 -2.90 -0.07 -3.06
C ILE A 100 -2.68 1.22 -3.85
N LYS A 101 -3.17 1.27 -5.10
CA LYS A 101 -3.08 2.47 -5.95
C LYS A 101 -3.76 3.67 -5.30
N GLN A 102 -4.95 3.47 -4.75
CA GLN A 102 -5.70 4.52 -4.06
C GLN A 102 -5.01 4.95 -2.76
N SER A 103 -4.51 4.01 -1.96
CA SER A 103 -3.73 4.32 -0.74
C SER A 103 -2.54 5.24 -1.05
N ILE A 104 -1.77 4.94 -2.10
CA ILE A 104 -0.65 5.79 -2.52
C ILE A 104 -1.14 7.17 -2.95
N ARG A 105 -2.20 7.25 -3.77
CA ARG A 105 -2.77 8.51 -4.25
C ARG A 105 -3.27 9.39 -3.10
N LEU A 106 -3.98 8.80 -2.13
CA LEU A 106 -4.54 9.51 -0.99
C LEU A 106 -3.44 9.97 -0.02
N ARG A 107 -2.42 9.14 0.23
CA ARG A 107 -1.26 9.55 1.05
C ARG A 107 -0.51 10.73 0.43
N LYS A 108 -0.32 10.75 -0.89
CA LYS A 108 0.25 11.91 -1.60
C LYS A 108 -0.58 13.17 -1.42
N LYS A 109 -1.91 13.07 -1.52
CA LYS A 109 -2.81 14.21 -1.29
C LYS A 109 -2.79 14.72 0.14
N LEU A 110 -2.67 13.82 1.11
CA LEU A 110 -2.53 14.21 2.52
C LEU A 110 -1.21 14.96 2.75
N VAL A 111 -0.11 14.50 2.15
CA VAL A 111 1.17 15.24 2.18
C VAL A 111 1.04 16.61 1.50
N GLN A 112 0.35 16.70 0.35
CA GLN A 112 0.08 17.98 -0.32
C GLN A 112 -0.71 18.93 0.59
N PHE A 113 -1.70 18.42 1.33
CA PHE A 113 -2.42 19.19 2.34
C PHE A 113 -1.46 19.72 3.42
N ILE A 114 -0.63 18.86 4.04
CA ILE A 114 0.30 19.25 5.11
C ILE A 114 1.24 20.36 4.61
N VAL A 115 1.81 20.20 3.41
CA VAL A 115 2.70 21.21 2.82
C VAL A 115 1.97 22.52 2.55
N LEU A 116 0.79 22.47 1.93
CA LEU A 116 0.01 23.68 1.63
C LEU A 116 -0.45 24.39 2.90
N TYR A 117 -0.85 23.63 3.91
CA TYR A 117 -1.26 24.18 5.21
C TYR A 117 -0.10 24.90 5.90
N ASN A 118 1.09 24.30 5.92
CA ASN A 118 2.26 24.93 6.53
C ASN A 118 2.74 26.17 5.76
N LEU A 119 2.53 26.23 4.44
CA LEU A 119 2.96 27.36 3.61
C LEU A 119 1.91 28.48 3.53
N LYS A 120 0.61 28.14 3.56
CA LYS A 120 -0.50 29.05 3.24
C LYS A 120 -1.63 29.06 4.28
N GLY A 121 -1.49 28.34 5.39
CA GLY A 121 -2.50 28.23 6.43
C GLY A 121 -3.78 27.53 5.97
N LYS A 122 -4.92 27.91 6.57
CA LYS A 122 -6.28 27.39 6.30
C LYS A 122 -6.84 27.86 4.95
N SER A 123 -6.14 27.60 3.86
CA SER A 123 -6.65 27.88 2.52
C SER A 123 -7.73 26.86 2.11
N GLU A 124 -8.74 27.31 1.36
CA GLU A 124 -9.82 26.45 0.86
C GLU A 124 -9.29 25.26 0.05
N ILE A 125 -8.24 25.48 -0.75
CA ILE A 125 -7.56 24.42 -1.53
C ILE A 125 -7.02 23.32 -0.60
N ALA A 126 -6.42 23.69 0.53
CA ALA A 126 -5.91 22.72 1.50
C ALA A 126 -7.06 21.95 2.16
N LEU A 127 -8.12 22.64 2.58
CA LEU A 127 -9.29 22.01 3.20
C LEU A 127 -10.00 21.03 2.23
N ASN A 128 -10.15 21.41 0.96
CA ASN A 128 -10.73 20.58 -0.09
C ASN A 128 -9.92 19.29 -0.34
N LEU A 129 -8.58 19.34 -0.21
CA LEU A 129 -7.75 18.14 -0.28
C LEU A 129 -8.04 17.18 0.88
N LEU A 130 -8.23 17.72 2.09
CA LEU A 130 -8.51 16.92 3.27
C LEU A 130 -9.87 16.21 3.17
N ASP A 131 -10.90 16.94 2.74
CA ASP A 131 -12.24 16.38 2.50
C ASP A 131 -12.24 15.32 1.40
N PHE A 132 -11.45 15.55 0.35
CA PHE A 132 -11.25 14.54 -0.68
C PHE A 132 -10.64 13.27 -0.10
N VAL A 133 -9.61 13.39 0.74
CA VAL A 133 -8.95 12.24 1.38
C VAL A 133 -9.91 11.50 2.30
N ILE A 134 -10.65 12.20 3.18
CA ILE A 134 -11.61 11.58 4.10
C ILE A 134 -12.66 10.76 3.33
N ARG A 135 -13.31 11.38 2.33
CA ARG A 135 -14.37 10.74 1.54
C ARG A 135 -13.86 9.54 0.75
N LYS A 136 -12.69 9.66 0.10
CA LYS A 136 -12.14 8.57 -0.71
C LYS A 136 -11.56 7.45 0.16
N ALA A 137 -10.92 7.77 1.27
CA ALA A 137 -10.40 6.77 2.19
C ALA A 137 -11.54 5.91 2.77
N LYS A 138 -12.66 6.53 3.14
CA LYS A 138 -13.87 5.82 3.57
C LYS A 138 -14.40 4.85 2.52
N GLY A 139 -14.51 5.30 1.26
CA GLY A 139 -15.06 4.49 0.17
C GLY A 139 -14.23 3.26 -0.19
N TYR A 140 -12.91 3.30 0.05
CA TYR A 140 -12.00 2.17 -0.14
C TYR A 140 -11.64 1.47 1.18
N GLU A 141 -12.33 1.79 2.27
CA GLU A 141 -12.06 1.26 3.62
C GLU A 141 -10.58 1.43 4.08
N LEU A 142 -9.92 2.49 3.60
CA LEU A 142 -8.54 2.84 3.96
C LEU A 142 -8.51 3.60 5.29
N TYR A 143 -9.02 2.97 6.35
CA TYR A 143 -9.23 3.60 7.65
C TYR A 143 -7.99 4.28 8.25
N PRO A 144 -6.75 3.76 8.13
CA PRO A 144 -5.58 4.47 8.65
C PRO A 144 -5.42 5.87 8.05
N LEU A 145 -5.67 6.03 6.75
CA LEU A 145 -5.60 7.33 6.07
C LEU A 145 -6.80 8.21 6.42
N GLN A 146 -7.98 7.60 6.59
CA GLN A 146 -9.18 8.32 7.01
C GLN A 146 -9.01 8.91 8.42
N VAL A 147 -8.49 8.12 9.36
CA VAL A 147 -8.21 8.53 10.75
C VAL A 147 -7.24 9.71 10.76
N ASP A 148 -6.12 9.61 10.06
CA ASP A 148 -5.11 10.67 9.97
C ASP A 148 -5.72 11.97 9.41
N ALA A 149 -6.47 11.88 8.32
CA ALA A 149 -7.14 13.03 7.72
C ALA A 149 -8.22 13.65 8.63
N LEU A 150 -9.01 12.83 9.34
CA LEU A 150 -10.02 13.29 10.29
C LEU A 150 -9.38 14.00 11.49
N MET A 151 -8.28 13.48 12.03
CA MET A 151 -7.54 14.11 13.12
C MET A 151 -7.03 15.49 12.72
N HIS A 152 -6.46 15.62 11.52
CA HIS A 152 -6.11 16.92 10.96
C HIS A 152 -7.33 17.83 10.86
N LYS A 153 -8.47 17.36 10.33
CA LYS A 153 -9.66 18.21 10.12
C LYS A 153 -10.23 18.71 11.44
N ILE A 154 -10.33 17.84 12.44
CA ILE A 154 -10.79 18.18 13.79
C ILE A 154 -9.86 19.21 14.43
N GLY A 155 -8.54 19.05 14.29
CA GLY A 155 -7.55 19.99 14.83
C GLY A 155 -7.60 21.38 14.20
N LEU A 156 -8.31 21.57 13.09
CA LEU A 156 -8.51 22.86 12.45
C LEU A 156 -9.75 23.62 12.93
N LEU A 157 -10.66 22.99 13.68
CA LEU A 157 -11.88 23.63 14.18
C LEU A 157 -11.63 24.39 15.48
N ASP A 158 -12.14 25.62 15.60
CA ASP A 158 -12.24 26.37 16.86
C ASP A 158 -13.66 26.24 17.43
N TYR A 159 -13.97 25.04 17.92
CA TYR A 159 -15.30 24.67 18.44
C TYR A 159 -15.70 25.41 19.72
N SER A 160 -14.81 26.23 20.30
CA SER A 160 -15.05 26.99 21.53
C SER A 160 -15.92 28.24 21.32
N LYS A 161 -16.04 28.72 20.08
CA LYS A 161 -16.65 30.04 19.77
C LYS A 161 -17.85 29.98 18.84
N ASP A 162 -17.97 28.94 18.01
CA ASP A 162 -19.03 28.83 17.00
C ASP A 162 -19.85 27.54 17.18
N LYS A 163 -21.17 27.69 17.37
CA LYS A 163 -22.13 26.57 17.44
C LYS A 163 -22.11 25.71 16.18
N LYS A 164 -21.82 26.28 15.01
CA LYS A 164 -21.70 25.54 13.75
C LYS A 164 -20.45 24.67 13.75
N GLU A 165 -19.29 25.22 14.10
CA GLU A 165 -18.05 24.46 14.23
C GLU A 165 -18.14 23.41 15.34
N GLN A 166 -18.87 23.69 16.43
CA GLN A 166 -19.13 22.71 17.48
C GLN A 166 -19.93 21.51 16.97
N LYS A 167 -20.98 21.75 16.17
CA LYS A 167 -21.74 20.66 15.53
C LYS A 167 -20.87 19.84 14.58
N GLU A 168 -20.04 20.51 13.78
CA GLU A 168 -19.10 19.84 12.88
C GLU A 168 -18.07 19.00 13.64
N TYR A 169 -17.52 19.53 14.74
CA TYR A 169 -16.59 18.82 15.61
C TYR A 169 -17.18 17.51 16.13
N TYR A 170 -18.41 17.52 16.65
CA TYR A 170 -19.05 16.30 17.15
C TYR A 170 -19.33 15.29 16.03
N ALA A 171 -19.72 15.76 14.85
CA ALA A 171 -19.92 14.89 13.69
C ALA A 171 -18.62 14.20 13.25
N LEU A 172 -17.52 14.96 13.13
CA LEU A 172 -16.22 14.43 12.75
C LEU A 172 -15.63 13.52 13.83
N SER A 173 -15.79 13.86 15.12
CA SER A 173 -15.33 13.03 16.24
C SER A 173 -16.03 11.67 16.29
N LYS A 174 -17.34 11.65 16.00
CA LYS A 174 -18.11 10.41 15.85
C LYS A 174 -17.59 9.59 14.66
N GLU A 175 -17.34 10.23 13.52
CA GLU A 175 -16.79 9.55 12.35
C GLU A 175 -15.36 9.01 12.60
N LEU A 176 -14.52 9.76 13.31
CA LEU A 176 -13.19 9.33 13.73
C LEU A 176 -13.28 8.07 14.61
N THR A 177 -14.17 8.08 15.61
CA THR A 177 -14.39 6.95 16.51
C THR A 177 -14.84 5.70 15.73
N ASN A 178 -15.77 5.87 14.79
CA ASN A 178 -16.21 4.77 13.92
C ASN A 178 -15.08 4.25 13.03
N SER A 179 -14.23 5.12 12.50
CA SER A 179 -13.09 4.76 11.65
C SER A 179 -12.02 3.99 12.44
N ILE A 180 -11.70 4.44 13.66
CA ILE A 180 -10.79 3.74 14.58
C ILE A 180 -11.34 2.36 14.94
N ARG A 181 -12.63 2.27 15.28
CA ARG A 181 -13.28 0.99 15.57
C ARG A 181 -13.20 0.04 14.37
N SER A 182 -13.50 0.53 13.17
CA SER A 182 -13.46 -0.28 11.95
C SER A 182 -12.05 -0.77 11.64
N LEU A 183 -11.04 0.08 11.82
CA LEU A 183 -9.63 -0.29 11.71
C LEU A 183 -9.23 -1.39 12.72
N SER A 184 -9.65 -1.26 13.97
CA SER A 184 -9.41 -2.29 15.00
C SER A 184 -10.02 -3.62 14.59
N VAL A 185 -11.29 -3.63 14.18
CA VAL A 185 -11.99 -4.84 13.75
C VAL A 185 -11.32 -5.47 12.52
N GLN A 186 -10.95 -4.67 11.51
CA GLN A 186 -10.18 -5.17 10.37
C GLN A 186 -8.88 -5.85 10.80
N THR A 187 -8.14 -5.22 11.71
CA THR A 187 -6.88 -5.76 12.24
C THR A 187 -7.10 -7.07 12.97
N ASP A 188 -8.09 -7.14 13.86
CA ASP A 188 -8.39 -8.34 14.66
C ASP A 188 -8.80 -9.53 13.77
N VAL A 189 -9.68 -9.29 12.79
CA VAL A 189 -10.13 -10.33 11.86
C VAL A 189 -8.97 -10.79 10.96
N TYR A 190 -8.19 -9.84 10.42
CA TYR A 190 -7.06 -10.17 9.55
C TYR A 190 -5.99 -10.98 10.30
N ASN A 191 -5.68 -10.60 11.54
CA ASN A 191 -4.77 -11.35 12.40
C ASN A 191 -5.30 -12.74 12.71
N ALA A 192 -6.60 -12.88 13.00
CA ALA A 192 -7.20 -14.17 13.26
C ALA A 192 -7.15 -15.08 12.02
N PHE A 193 -7.43 -14.52 10.84
CA PHE A 193 -7.32 -15.25 9.57
C PHE A 193 -5.87 -15.65 9.23
N ASN A 194 -4.89 -14.78 9.46
CA ASN A 194 -3.48 -15.13 9.27
C ASN A 194 -3.02 -16.21 10.24
N LYS A 195 -3.47 -16.16 11.49
CA LYS A 195 -3.17 -17.19 12.48
C LYS A 195 -3.73 -18.55 12.06
N LEU A 196 -4.93 -18.59 11.49
CA LEU A 196 -5.51 -19.78 10.86
C LEU A 196 -4.59 -20.32 9.76
N ARG A 197 -4.12 -19.46 8.84
CA ARG A 197 -3.20 -19.87 7.76
C ARG A 197 -1.90 -20.47 8.29
N ILE A 198 -1.33 -19.87 9.34
CA ILE A 198 -0.12 -20.39 10.00
C ILE A 198 -0.40 -21.76 10.60
N TYR A 199 -1.53 -21.95 11.29
CA TYR A 199 -1.89 -23.25 11.86
C TYR A 199 -2.07 -24.35 10.80
N HIS A 200 -2.62 -24.01 9.63
CA HIS A 200 -2.66 -24.94 8.50
C HIS A 200 -1.26 -25.26 7.97
N ALA A 201 -0.40 -24.26 7.79
CA ALA A 201 0.98 -24.45 7.31
C ALA A 201 1.83 -25.28 8.28
N GLU A 202 1.60 -25.14 9.58
CA GLU A 202 2.25 -25.94 10.64
C GLU A 202 1.64 -27.34 10.80
N GLY A 203 0.60 -27.70 10.04
CA GLY A 203 -0.04 -29.01 10.11
C GLY A 203 -0.72 -29.27 11.47
N LYS A 204 -1.28 -28.25 12.12
CA LYS A 204 -1.97 -28.43 13.41
C LYS A 204 -3.16 -29.39 13.27
N PRO A 205 -3.48 -30.19 14.31
CA PRO A 205 -4.61 -31.12 14.26
C PRO A 205 -5.95 -30.40 14.00
N THR A 206 -6.84 -31.02 13.21
CA THR A 206 -8.17 -30.45 12.88
C THR A 206 -8.97 -30.08 14.12
N ARG A 207 -8.90 -30.85 15.21
CA ARG A 207 -9.60 -30.54 16.47
C ARG A 207 -9.12 -29.21 17.07
N PHE A 208 -7.82 -28.94 17.01
CA PHE A 208 -7.23 -27.68 17.47
C PHE A 208 -7.71 -26.50 16.61
N ILE A 209 -7.64 -26.64 15.28
CA ILE A 209 -8.09 -25.60 14.34
C ILE A 209 -9.58 -25.31 14.52
N THR A 210 -10.40 -26.36 14.69
CA THR A 210 -11.84 -26.23 14.92
C THR A 210 -12.15 -25.48 16.21
N HIS A 211 -11.44 -25.80 17.30
CA HIS A 211 -11.58 -25.11 18.58
C HIS A 211 -11.20 -23.63 18.46
N TYR A 212 -10.07 -23.33 17.83
CA TYR A 212 -9.65 -21.96 17.54
C TYR A 212 -10.72 -21.18 16.76
N LEU A 213 -11.18 -21.73 15.64
CA LEU A 213 -12.20 -21.11 14.79
C LEU A 213 -13.52 -20.85 15.53
N TYR A 214 -13.95 -21.79 16.39
CA TYR A 214 -15.15 -21.61 17.21
C TYR A 214 -15.03 -20.38 18.11
N HIS A 215 -13.93 -20.26 18.87
CA HIS A 215 -13.72 -19.15 19.79
C HIS A 215 -13.52 -17.82 19.07
N SER A 216 -12.65 -17.79 18.05
CA SER A 216 -12.38 -16.57 17.29
C SER A 216 -13.61 -16.07 16.54
N THR A 217 -14.36 -16.94 15.87
CA THR A 217 -15.57 -16.49 15.16
C THR A 217 -16.69 -16.06 16.10
N ARG A 218 -16.84 -16.64 17.30
CA ARG A 218 -17.81 -16.12 18.29
C ARG A 218 -17.43 -14.74 18.81
N HIS A 219 -16.15 -14.52 19.08
CA HIS A 219 -15.66 -13.21 19.55
C HIS A 219 -15.87 -12.11 18.49
N LEU A 220 -15.52 -12.42 17.23
CA LEU A 220 -15.55 -11.44 16.15
C LEU A 220 -16.96 -11.14 15.62
N GLU A 221 -17.94 -12.02 15.84
CA GLU A 221 -19.23 -11.96 15.16
C GLU A 221 -19.99 -10.64 15.39
N LYS A 222 -20.06 -10.15 16.63
CA LYS A 222 -20.72 -8.87 16.92
C LYS A 222 -19.90 -7.69 16.40
N MET A 223 -18.58 -7.75 16.56
CA MET A 223 -17.66 -6.68 16.16
C MET A 223 -17.71 -6.43 14.65
N VAL A 224 -17.71 -7.49 13.86
CA VAL A 224 -17.76 -7.42 12.40
C VAL A 224 -19.10 -6.86 11.91
N LYS A 225 -20.22 -7.30 12.49
CA LYS A 225 -21.57 -6.78 12.17
C LYS A 225 -21.64 -5.27 12.41
N ASP A 226 -21.11 -4.80 13.54
CA ASP A 226 -21.16 -3.38 13.91
C ASP A 226 -20.18 -2.51 13.09
N SER A 227 -19.11 -3.11 12.54
CA SER A 227 -18.08 -2.36 11.81
C SER A 227 -18.54 -1.85 10.44
N HIS A 228 -19.54 -2.50 9.83
CA HIS A 228 -19.96 -2.24 8.44
C HIS A 228 -18.82 -2.29 7.41
N SER A 229 -17.70 -2.92 7.74
CA SER A 229 -16.52 -3.08 6.88
C SER A 229 -16.65 -4.35 6.05
N GLY A 230 -16.70 -4.18 4.73
CA GLY A 230 -16.73 -5.27 3.76
C GLY A 230 -15.47 -6.14 3.86
N LEU A 231 -14.30 -5.55 4.06
CA LEU A 231 -13.07 -6.32 4.22
C LEU A 231 -13.08 -7.17 5.50
N SER A 232 -13.63 -6.64 6.60
CA SER A 232 -13.83 -7.40 7.84
C SER A 232 -14.80 -8.56 7.65
N LEU A 233 -15.91 -8.33 6.94
CA LEU A 233 -16.89 -9.38 6.62
C LEU A 233 -16.29 -10.47 5.73
N TYR A 234 -15.46 -10.09 4.75
CA TYR A 234 -14.80 -11.02 3.84
C TYR A 234 -13.98 -12.08 4.59
N PHE A 235 -13.03 -11.63 5.42
CA PHE A 235 -12.18 -12.55 6.19
C PHE A 235 -12.99 -13.32 7.25
N PHE A 236 -13.98 -12.69 7.86
CA PHE A 236 -14.86 -13.36 8.81
C PHE A 236 -15.66 -14.51 8.17
N TYR A 237 -16.19 -14.30 6.96
CA TYR A 237 -16.89 -15.35 6.23
C TYR A 237 -15.96 -16.49 5.81
N LEU A 238 -14.74 -16.20 5.36
CA LEU A 238 -13.73 -17.24 5.12
C LEU A 238 -13.46 -18.09 6.36
N MET A 239 -13.34 -17.48 7.54
CA MET A 239 -13.19 -18.21 8.79
C MET A 239 -14.42 -19.05 9.14
N LYS A 240 -15.64 -18.55 8.93
CA LYS A 240 -16.88 -19.31 9.15
C LYS A 240 -16.99 -20.50 8.19
N ILE A 241 -16.62 -20.34 6.92
CA ILE A 241 -16.58 -21.43 5.94
C ILE A 241 -15.65 -22.53 6.43
N ASN A 242 -14.40 -22.19 6.76
CA ASN A 242 -13.41 -23.15 7.29
C ASN A 242 -13.91 -23.86 8.56
N TYR A 243 -14.61 -23.13 9.44
CA TYR A 243 -15.18 -23.72 10.65
C TYR A 243 -16.21 -24.79 10.32
N PHE A 244 -17.17 -24.47 9.45
CA PHE A 244 -18.25 -25.38 9.11
C PHE A 244 -17.77 -26.58 8.27
N GLU A 245 -16.78 -26.39 7.40
CA GLU A 245 -16.13 -27.49 6.67
C GLU A 245 -15.44 -28.47 7.63
N ASN A 246 -14.70 -27.97 8.61
CA ASN A 246 -14.00 -28.82 9.59
C ASN A 246 -14.94 -29.67 10.45
N ILE A 247 -16.15 -29.18 10.73
CA ILE A 247 -17.19 -29.95 11.46
C ILE A 247 -18.19 -30.65 10.52
N LYS A 248 -17.89 -30.73 9.22
CA LYS A 248 -18.70 -31.40 8.19
C LYS A 248 -20.14 -30.87 8.07
N LYS A 249 -20.36 -29.59 8.40
CA LYS A 249 -21.65 -28.88 8.27
C LYS A 249 -21.70 -28.12 6.94
N TYR A 250 -21.69 -28.87 5.83
CA TYR A 250 -21.51 -28.32 4.49
C TYR A 250 -22.62 -27.38 4.05
N THR A 251 -23.87 -27.60 4.47
CA THR A 251 -24.99 -26.69 4.18
C THR A 251 -24.75 -25.29 4.76
N GLN A 252 -24.22 -25.22 5.98
CA GLN A 252 -23.87 -23.95 6.63
C GLN A 252 -22.66 -23.30 5.94
N ALA A 253 -21.65 -24.08 5.56
CA ALA A 253 -20.52 -23.59 4.80
C ALA A 253 -20.98 -22.95 3.47
N ALA A 254 -21.83 -23.65 2.71
CA ALA A 254 -22.40 -23.16 1.45
C ALA A 254 -23.17 -21.83 1.64
N ASN A 255 -23.94 -21.70 2.72
CA ASN A 255 -24.63 -20.44 3.03
C ASN A 255 -23.65 -19.27 3.23
N TYR A 256 -22.51 -19.49 3.88
CA TYR A 256 -21.49 -18.45 4.02
C TYR A 256 -20.71 -18.20 2.72
N CYS A 257 -20.52 -19.20 1.86
CA CYS A 257 -19.98 -18.99 0.51
C CYS A 257 -20.89 -18.09 -0.35
N ASN A 258 -22.21 -18.26 -0.24
CA ASN A 258 -23.18 -17.39 -0.92
C ASN A 258 -23.09 -15.95 -0.41
N LYS A 259 -23.05 -15.75 0.91
CA LYS A 259 -22.84 -14.43 1.52
C LYS A 259 -21.53 -13.78 1.10
N LEU A 260 -20.46 -14.55 1.00
CA LEU A 260 -19.16 -14.07 0.54
C LEU A 260 -19.22 -13.65 -0.93
N THR A 261 -19.90 -14.42 -1.78
CA THR A 261 -20.06 -14.13 -3.20
C THR A 261 -20.90 -12.86 -3.40
N GLU A 262 -21.97 -12.70 -2.64
CA GLU A 262 -22.78 -11.49 -2.64
C GLU A 262 -21.97 -10.26 -2.20
N LEU A 263 -21.18 -10.40 -1.13
CA LEU A 263 -20.30 -9.34 -0.64
C LEU A 263 -19.27 -8.90 -1.69
N VAL A 264 -18.59 -9.85 -2.35
CA VAL A 264 -17.59 -9.57 -3.39
C VAL A 264 -18.23 -8.89 -4.61
N LYS A 265 -19.47 -9.24 -4.96
CA LYS A 265 -20.20 -8.60 -6.07
C LYS A 265 -20.59 -7.15 -5.75
N ASN A 266 -20.94 -6.88 -4.50
CA ASN A 266 -21.50 -5.59 -4.09
C ASN A 266 -20.45 -4.61 -3.52
N THR A 267 -19.26 -5.09 -3.16
CA THR A 267 -18.22 -4.28 -2.52
C THR A 267 -16.87 -4.43 -3.22
N PRO A 268 -16.22 -3.32 -3.63
CA PRO A 268 -14.86 -3.36 -4.17
C PRO A 268 -13.85 -3.57 -3.03
N LEU A 269 -13.58 -4.83 -2.71
CA LEU A 269 -12.74 -5.20 -1.57
C LEU A 269 -11.22 -5.01 -1.81
N GLY A 270 -10.81 -4.76 -3.05
CA GLY A 270 -9.39 -4.67 -3.46
C GLY A 270 -8.57 -5.89 -3.02
N ILE A 271 -9.11 -7.07 -3.33
CA ILE A 271 -8.48 -8.35 -3.07
C ILE A 271 -8.25 -8.98 -4.44
N SER A 272 -6.98 -9.13 -4.81
CA SER A 272 -6.52 -9.79 -6.04
C SER A 272 -6.06 -11.21 -5.77
#